data_AF-A0AAD7RC87-F1
#
_entry.id   AF-A0AAD7RC87-F1
#
_cell.length_a   1.000
_cell.length_b   1.000
_cell.length_c   1.000
_cell.angle_alpha   90.00
_cell.angle_beta   90.00
_cell.angle_gamma   90.00
#
_symmetry.space_group_name_H-M   'P 1'
#
loop_
_entity.id
_entity.type
_entity.pdbx_description
1 polymer ?
#
loop_
_entity_poly.entity_id
_entity_poly.type
_entity_poly.pdbx_seq_one_letter_code
_entity_poly.pdbx_strand_id
1 'polypeptide(L)'
;MPSNKDSDGGWKTFLWNSETGQFLGRTGGSWAKILLFYLIFYGCLGAIFIGTIQALLFTLDNYKPTYQDRVSPPARAEKSEFSFHKDRMETYLKYTQSLRDFLDLYDDDKQLNQMNYEDCGVISFKRILPVLITVSQRVRRVQRQRRSGQRGGVRMACRFKRSWLGSCSGITDREFGFKEGNPCFIVKLNRIVNFRPRPPSSNNSIPEEAQPKVQPNVIPISCTHKREEDAGKTGDIQYYGIGGGFPLQYYPYYGNKLHPQYLQPLVAIQFVNVTLNEEVRSNARSTGRTLATTRRTASGAASRSSSRSAACHDRPHPHFNNLGKI
;
A
#
# COMPACT_ATOMS: atom_id res chain seq x y z
N MET A 1 43.76 64.95 34.03
CA MET A 1 42.66 64.07 34.50
C MET A 1 41.60 64.96 35.12
N PRO A 2 40.29 64.74 34.95
CA PRO A 2 39.55 63.49 34.68
C PRO A 2 38.76 63.57 33.35
N SER A 3 37.95 62.64 32.85
CA SER A 3 37.65 61.23 33.12
C SER A 3 36.86 60.71 31.92
N ASN A 4 36.95 59.41 31.65
CA ASN A 4 36.13 58.60 30.74
C ASN A 4 34.67 59.08 30.59
N LYS A 5 34.16 59.01 29.35
CA LYS A 5 32.85 58.40 29.07
C LYS A 5 32.91 57.67 27.73
N ASP A 6 33.23 56.41 27.88
CA ASP A 6 32.95 55.23 27.06
C ASP A 6 32.24 55.43 25.71
N SER A 7 32.87 54.83 24.70
CA SER A 7 32.37 54.49 23.37
C SER A 7 31.20 53.48 23.43
N ASP A 8 30.11 53.82 24.11
CA ASP A 8 29.09 52.86 24.53
C ASP A 8 27.88 52.74 23.58
N GLY A 9 28.11 52.96 22.27
CA GLY A 9 27.01 53.22 21.33
C GLY A 9 26.83 52.30 20.12
N GLY A 10 27.73 51.35 19.83
CA GLY A 10 27.74 50.67 18.52
C GLY A 10 26.56 49.71 18.26
N TRP A 11 26.20 48.89 19.26
CA TRP A 11 25.16 47.85 19.14
C TRP A 11 23.96 48.07 20.06
N LYS A 12 24.19 48.55 21.29
CA LYS A 12 23.12 48.86 22.25
C LYS A 12 22.26 50.01 21.77
N THR A 13 22.86 51.10 21.28
CA THR A 13 22.14 52.25 20.72
C THR A 13 21.48 51.94 19.37
N PHE A 14 22.02 50.97 18.61
CA PHE A 14 21.39 50.47 17.38
C PHE A 14 20.10 49.67 17.65
N LEU A 15 20.12 48.81 18.69
CA LEU A 15 18.96 48.06 19.14
C LEU A 15 17.92 48.98 19.79
N TRP A 16 18.37 49.82 20.73
CA TRP A 16 17.51 50.72 21.50
C TRP A 16 18.22 52.04 21.80
N ASN A 17 17.70 53.13 21.24
CA ASN A 17 18.16 54.47 21.57
C ASN A 17 17.26 55.06 22.67
N SER A 18 17.75 55.11 23.90
CA SER A 18 17.02 55.62 25.06
C SER A 18 16.76 57.13 25.04
N GLU A 19 17.55 57.90 24.29
CA GLU A 19 17.42 59.36 24.20
C GLU A 19 16.30 59.78 23.24
N THR A 20 16.10 59.02 22.16
CA THR A 20 15.09 59.31 21.12
C THR A 20 13.89 58.35 21.14
N GLY A 21 13.92 57.31 21.98
CA GLY A 21 12.86 56.30 22.09
C GLY A 21 12.68 55.46 20.82
N GLN A 22 13.76 55.20 20.09
CA GLN A 22 13.74 54.45 18.83
C GLN A 22 14.24 53.01 19.03
N PHE A 23 13.50 52.04 18.49
CA PHE A 23 13.88 50.63 18.43
C PHE A 23 14.28 50.28 16.99
N LEU A 24 15.49 49.73 16.79
CA LEU A 24 16.03 49.38 15.46
C LEU A 24 15.86 50.52 14.41
N GLY A 25 16.13 51.77 14.84
CA GLY A 25 16.07 52.95 13.97
C GLY A 25 14.66 53.46 13.62
N ARG A 26 13.60 52.99 14.30
CA ARG A 26 12.22 53.50 14.13
C ARG A 26 11.57 53.81 15.47
N THR A 27 10.73 54.85 15.50
CA THR A 27 9.92 55.18 16.68
C THR A 27 8.87 54.10 16.95
N GLY A 28 8.48 53.90 18.21
CA GLY A 28 7.44 52.92 18.58
C GLY A 28 6.11 53.12 17.83
N GLY A 29 5.73 54.36 17.53
CA GLY A 29 4.56 54.68 16.71
C GLY A 29 4.70 54.26 15.24
N SER A 30 5.90 54.29 14.67
CA SER A 30 6.16 53.76 13.31
C SER A 30 6.09 52.24 13.30
N TRP A 31 6.69 51.58 14.30
CA TRP A 31 6.56 50.13 14.50
C TRP A 31 5.11 49.67 14.62
N ALA A 32 4.29 50.36 15.42
CA ALA A 32 2.86 50.05 15.54
C ALA A 32 2.13 50.16 14.19
N LYS A 33 2.42 51.19 13.38
CA LYS A 33 1.84 51.35 12.03
C LYS A 33 2.26 50.23 11.08
N ILE A 34 3.53 49.84 11.10
CA ILE A 34 4.06 48.75 10.26
C ILE A 34 3.44 47.42 10.67
N LEU A 35 3.38 47.12 11.97
CA LEU A 35 2.77 45.89 12.47
C LEU A 35 1.29 45.83 12.13
N LEU A 36 0.54 46.93 12.31
CA LEU A 36 -0.87 47.01 11.93
C LEU A 36 -1.06 46.79 10.43
N PHE A 37 -0.22 47.43 9.60
CA PHE A 37 -0.24 47.23 8.15
C PHE A 37 -0.02 45.76 7.79
N TYR A 38 1.01 45.11 8.31
CA TYR A 38 1.31 43.71 8.02
C TYR A 38 0.25 42.76 8.56
N LEU A 39 -0.35 43.06 9.72
CA LEU A 39 -1.45 42.27 10.28
C LEU A 39 -2.66 42.28 9.34
N ILE A 40 -3.08 43.45 8.87
CA ILE A 40 -4.19 43.59 7.93
C ILE A 40 -3.82 42.97 6.58
N PHE A 41 -2.63 43.29 6.05
CA PHE A 41 -2.16 42.80 4.75
C PHE A 41 -2.10 41.27 4.71
N TYR A 42 -1.44 40.63 5.67
CA TYR A 42 -1.37 39.17 5.74
C TYR A 42 -2.73 38.53 6.11
N GLY A 43 -3.58 39.23 6.86
CA GLY A 43 -4.96 38.82 7.09
C GLY A 43 -5.75 38.73 5.78
N CYS A 44 -5.69 39.76 4.94
CA CYS A 44 -6.31 39.77 3.62
C CYS A 44 -5.70 38.73 2.68
N LEU A 45 -4.38 38.59 2.65
CA LEU A 45 -3.68 37.58 1.84
C LEU A 45 -4.10 36.16 2.26
N GLY A 46 -4.15 35.89 3.57
CA GLY A 46 -4.62 34.62 4.12
C GLY A 46 -6.08 34.33 3.75
N ALA A 47 -6.95 35.34 3.79
CA ALA A 47 -8.36 35.19 3.39
C ALA A 47 -8.50 34.85 1.90
N ILE A 48 -7.73 35.50 1.01
CA ILE A 48 -7.70 35.16 -0.43
C ILE A 48 -7.21 33.72 -0.63
N PHE A 49 -6.16 33.31 0.07
CA PHE A 49 -5.64 31.94 -0.02
C PHE A 49 -6.66 30.89 0.45
N ILE A 50 -7.33 31.13 1.58
CA ILE A 50 -8.41 30.25 2.05
C ILE A 50 -9.54 30.21 1.01
N GLY A 51 -9.93 31.36 0.45
CA GLY A 51 -10.97 31.44 -0.58
C GLY A 51 -10.64 30.63 -1.83
N THR A 52 -9.41 30.71 -2.34
CA THR A 52 -8.98 29.94 -3.52
C THR A 52 -8.90 28.44 -3.23
N ILE A 53 -8.45 28.03 -2.05
CA ILE A 53 -8.47 26.62 -1.61
C ILE A 53 -9.91 26.11 -1.47
N GLN A 54 -10.83 26.90 -0.91
CA GLN A 54 -12.24 26.50 -0.80
C GLN A 54 -12.90 26.36 -2.16
N ALA A 55 -12.66 27.29 -3.08
CA ALA A 55 -13.13 27.19 -4.46
C ALA A 55 -12.63 25.91 -5.13
N LEU A 56 -11.35 25.57 -4.94
CA LEU A 56 -10.79 24.30 -5.40
C LEU A 56 -11.50 23.10 -4.76
N LEU A 57 -11.69 23.08 -3.44
CA LEU A 57 -12.35 21.97 -2.74
C LEU A 57 -13.79 21.76 -3.20
N PHE A 58 -14.53 22.82 -3.55
CA PHE A 58 -15.88 22.70 -4.11
C PHE A 58 -15.91 22.04 -5.50
N THR A 59 -14.80 22.07 -6.26
CA THR A 59 -14.72 21.38 -7.56
C THR A 59 -14.41 19.88 -7.43
N LEU A 60 -14.04 19.40 -6.23
CA LEU A 60 -13.64 18.02 -6.02
C LEU A 60 -14.82 17.14 -5.59
N ASP A 61 -14.90 15.94 -6.16
CA ASP A 61 -15.83 14.91 -5.73
C ASP A 61 -15.28 14.19 -4.49
N ASN A 62 -16.11 14.06 -3.45
CA ASN A 62 -15.75 13.42 -2.19
C ASN A 62 -15.59 11.89 -2.29
N TYR A 63 -16.08 11.26 -3.35
CA TYR A 63 -16.17 9.81 -3.49
C TYR A 63 -15.20 9.22 -4.50
N LYS A 64 -14.70 10.02 -5.44
CA LYS A 64 -13.73 9.58 -6.45
C LYS A 64 -12.68 10.66 -6.72
N PRO A 65 -11.39 10.30 -6.84
CA PRO A 65 -10.38 11.26 -7.27
C PRO A 65 -10.58 11.60 -8.76
N THR A 66 -10.41 12.88 -9.10
CA THR A 66 -10.55 13.41 -10.47
C THR A 66 -9.55 12.81 -11.44
N TYR A 67 -8.30 12.63 -11.01
CA TYR A 67 -7.21 12.10 -11.81
C TYR A 67 -6.63 10.84 -11.15
N GLN A 68 -6.44 9.77 -11.94
CA GLN A 68 -5.92 8.47 -11.48
C GLN A 68 -4.78 7.94 -12.36
N ASP A 69 -4.33 8.74 -13.33
CA ASP A 69 -3.23 8.44 -14.26
C ASP A 69 -1.88 8.24 -13.54
N ARG A 70 -1.68 8.89 -12.40
CA ARG A 70 -0.47 8.76 -11.56
C ARG A 70 -0.48 7.56 -10.64
N VAL A 71 -1.63 6.92 -10.46
CA VAL A 71 -1.69 5.65 -9.75
C VAL A 71 -1.07 4.64 -10.69
N SER A 72 0.20 4.30 -10.42
CA SER A 72 0.91 3.27 -11.19
C SER A 72 -0.02 2.07 -11.29
N PRO A 73 -0.25 1.50 -12.49
CA PRO A 73 -0.93 0.23 -12.56
C PRO A 73 -0.27 -0.73 -11.57
N PRO A 74 -1.02 -1.54 -10.81
CA PRO A 74 -0.80 -1.98 -9.41
C PRO A 74 0.51 -2.75 -9.09
N ALA A 75 1.64 -2.36 -9.68
CA ALA A 75 2.78 -3.17 -10.06
C ALA A 75 4.06 -2.31 -10.17
N ARG A 76 4.20 -1.24 -9.37
CA ARG A 76 5.50 -0.60 -9.14
C ARG A 76 5.98 -1.01 -7.75
N ALA A 77 6.83 -2.03 -7.72
CA ALA A 77 7.41 -2.57 -6.50
C ALA A 77 8.44 -1.61 -5.90
N GLU A 78 8.25 -1.22 -4.64
CA GLU A 78 9.37 -0.75 -3.82
C GLU A 78 10.28 -1.96 -3.51
N LYS A 79 11.59 -1.75 -3.57
CA LYS A 79 12.57 -2.79 -3.23
C LYS A 79 12.41 -3.10 -1.73
N SER A 80 11.98 -4.32 -1.42
CA SER A 80 11.87 -4.79 -0.03
C SER A 80 12.96 -5.83 0.24
N GLU A 81 13.80 -5.55 1.23
CA GLU A 81 14.87 -6.44 1.68
C GLU A 81 14.46 -7.05 3.04
N PHE A 82 14.56 -8.38 3.15
CA PHE A 82 14.25 -9.12 4.37
C PHE A 82 15.45 -9.98 4.75
N SER A 83 16.01 -9.75 5.94
CA SER A 83 17.11 -10.55 6.46
C SER A 83 16.80 -10.95 7.89
N PHE A 84 16.87 -12.25 8.16
CA PHE A 84 16.60 -12.78 9.50
C PHE A 84 17.40 -14.06 9.77
N HIS A 85 17.61 -14.34 11.05
CA HIS A 85 18.20 -15.58 11.53
C HIS A 85 17.09 -16.48 12.07
N LYS A 86 17.09 -17.75 11.67
CA LYS A 86 16.10 -18.73 12.14
C LYS A 86 16.17 -18.97 13.65
N ASP A 87 17.38 -18.98 14.21
CA ASP A 87 17.61 -19.33 15.62
C ASP A 87 17.35 -18.16 16.58
N ARG A 88 17.40 -16.91 16.08
CA ARG A 88 17.25 -15.70 16.90
C ARG A 88 15.89 -15.08 16.70
N MET A 89 15.00 -15.34 17.65
CA MET A 89 13.63 -14.80 17.66
C MET A 89 13.58 -13.29 17.45
N GLU A 90 14.47 -12.54 18.09
CA GLU A 90 14.53 -11.07 18.01
C GLU A 90 14.66 -10.54 16.57
N THR A 91 15.32 -11.30 15.68
CA THR A 91 15.55 -10.86 14.30
C THR A 91 14.29 -10.89 13.45
N TYR A 92 13.43 -11.92 13.63
CA TYR A 92 12.17 -12.03 12.90
C TYR A 92 10.94 -11.53 13.66
N LEU A 93 11.09 -11.16 14.93
CA LEU A 93 10.01 -10.61 15.75
C LEU A 93 9.41 -9.35 15.12
N LYS A 94 10.25 -8.46 14.56
CA LYS A 94 9.79 -7.25 13.85
C LYS A 94 8.84 -7.58 12.69
N TYR A 95 9.16 -8.62 11.91
CA TYR A 95 8.36 -9.02 10.75
C TYR A 95 7.06 -9.71 11.19
N THR A 96 7.15 -10.64 12.14
CA THR A 96 5.98 -11.36 12.65
C THR A 96 5.01 -10.41 13.37
N GLN A 97 5.50 -9.46 14.17
CA GLN A 97 4.65 -8.43 14.80
C GLN A 97 3.93 -7.60 13.73
N SER A 98 4.63 -7.10 12.72
CA SER A 98 3.99 -6.35 11.63
C SER A 98 2.94 -7.17 10.88
N LEU A 99 3.13 -8.49 10.75
CA LEU A 99 2.13 -9.40 10.14
C LEU A 99 0.92 -9.60 11.05
N ARG A 100 1.13 -9.76 12.37
CA ARG A 100 0.03 -9.86 13.35
C ARG A 100 -0.81 -8.61 13.36
N ASP A 101 -0.17 -7.44 13.50
CA ASP A 101 -0.85 -6.14 13.53
C ASP A 101 -1.61 -5.87 12.22
N PHE A 102 -1.07 -6.34 11.08
CA PHE A 102 -1.76 -6.23 9.80
C PHE A 102 -2.97 -7.17 9.69
N LEU A 103 -2.82 -8.42 10.14
CA LEU A 103 -3.88 -9.44 10.07
C LEU A 103 -4.94 -9.29 11.16
N ASP A 104 -4.68 -8.52 12.20
CA ASP A 104 -5.63 -8.18 13.27
C ASP A 104 -6.93 -7.56 12.69
N LEU A 105 -6.85 -6.81 11.59
CA LEU A 105 -8.04 -6.28 10.90
C LEU A 105 -8.91 -7.37 10.23
N TYR A 106 -8.35 -8.55 10.01
CA TYR A 106 -8.99 -9.67 9.30
C TYR A 106 -9.55 -10.73 10.26
N ASP A 107 -9.56 -10.47 11.56
CA ASP A 107 -10.17 -11.38 12.53
C ASP A 107 -11.68 -11.52 12.29
N ASP A 108 -12.17 -12.74 12.47
CA ASP A 108 -13.57 -13.08 12.25
C ASP A 108 -14.47 -12.28 13.22
N ASP A 109 -13.99 -12.03 14.44
CA ASP A 109 -14.68 -11.24 15.49
C ASP A 109 -14.95 -9.79 15.06
N LYS A 110 -14.08 -9.21 14.22
CA LYS A 110 -14.26 -7.82 13.73
C LYS A 110 -15.21 -7.74 12.53
N GLN A 111 -15.55 -8.88 11.94
CA GLN A 111 -16.36 -8.98 10.72
C GLN A 111 -17.80 -9.46 10.98
N LEU A 112 -18.23 -9.48 12.25
CA LEU A 112 -19.53 -10.01 12.67
C LEU A 112 -20.73 -9.13 12.24
N ASN A 113 -20.52 -7.82 12.08
CA ASN A 113 -21.62 -6.90 11.78
C ASN A 113 -22.19 -7.11 10.37
N GLN A 114 -23.40 -7.68 10.30
CA GLN A 114 -24.09 -8.02 9.05
C GLN A 114 -24.52 -6.79 8.21
N MET A 115 -24.57 -5.60 8.80
CA MET A 115 -24.88 -4.35 8.08
C MET A 115 -23.67 -3.80 7.33
N ASN A 116 -22.46 -4.08 7.83
CA ASN A 116 -21.21 -3.60 7.25
C ASN A 116 -20.55 -4.66 6.36
N TYR A 117 -20.79 -5.94 6.63
CA TYR A 117 -20.12 -7.06 5.99
C TYR A 117 -21.11 -8.00 5.30
N GLU A 118 -20.73 -8.47 4.11
CA GLU A 118 -21.45 -9.47 3.35
C GLU A 118 -20.56 -10.67 3.02
N ASP A 119 -21.17 -11.85 2.97
CA ASP A 119 -20.49 -13.07 2.51
C ASP A 119 -20.54 -13.12 0.98
N CYS A 120 -19.45 -12.69 0.34
CA CYS A 120 -19.35 -12.67 -1.13
C CYS A 120 -19.21 -14.07 -1.77
N GLY A 121 -19.30 -15.12 -0.95
CA GLY A 121 -19.13 -16.53 -1.32
C GLY A 121 -17.69 -16.82 -1.73
N VAL A 122 -17.07 -17.83 -1.13
CA VAL A 122 -16.02 -18.53 -1.88
C VAL A 122 -16.74 -19.12 -3.10
N ILE A 123 -16.22 -18.95 -4.30
CA ILE A 123 -16.70 -19.73 -5.44
C ILE A 123 -16.34 -21.18 -5.07
N SER A 124 -17.23 -21.87 -4.37
CA SER A 124 -17.05 -23.28 -4.08
C SER A 124 -17.07 -23.99 -5.41
N PHE A 125 -15.89 -24.45 -5.81
CA PHE A 125 -15.61 -25.31 -6.96
C PHE A 125 -16.43 -26.62 -7.00
N LYS A 126 -17.36 -26.83 -6.06
CA LYS A 126 -18.17 -28.05 -5.92
C LYS A 126 -19.53 -28.00 -6.63
N ARG A 127 -19.75 -27.06 -7.55
CA ARG A 127 -21.01 -27.01 -8.31
C ARG A 127 -20.78 -26.74 -9.80
N ILE A 128 -19.98 -27.60 -10.43
CA ILE A 128 -20.18 -27.97 -11.82
C ILE A 128 -21.17 -29.14 -11.81
N LEU A 129 -22.45 -28.82 -11.57
CA LEU A 129 -23.55 -29.63 -12.07
C LEU A 129 -24.37 -28.67 -12.94
N PRO A 130 -24.68 -29.00 -14.20
CA PRO A 130 -25.41 -28.11 -15.09
C PRO A 130 -26.88 -28.13 -14.68
N VAL A 131 -27.23 -27.44 -13.59
CA VAL A 131 -28.63 -27.21 -13.25
C VAL A 131 -29.03 -25.91 -13.90
N LEU A 132 -29.54 -26.06 -15.12
CA LEU A 132 -30.59 -25.26 -15.75
C LEU A 132 -30.85 -23.91 -15.07
N ILE A 133 -30.06 -22.88 -15.40
CA ILE A 133 -30.36 -21.52 -15.00
C ILE A 133 -31.52 -21.05 -15.87
N THR A 134 -32.74 -21.22 -15.37
CA THR A 134 -33.94 -20.64 -15.99
C THR A 134 -33.76 -19.13 -16.08
N VAL A 135 -34.10 -18.57 -17.24
CA VAL A 135 -34.02 -17.15 -17.65
C VAL A 135 -34.67 -16.18 -16.63
N SER A 136 -35.46 -16.68 -15.67
CA SER A 136 -36.11 -15.91 -14.60
C SER A 136 -35.15 -15.27 -13.58
N GLN A 137 -33.90 -15.76 -13.44
CA GLN A 137 -32.95 -15.19 -12.46
C GLN A 137 -32.17 -13.97 -12.98
N ARG A 138 -32.11 -13.74 -14.31
CA ARG A 138 -31.41 -12.58 -14.89
C ARG A 138 -32.12 -11.26 -14.54
N VAL A 139 -33.44 -11.30 -14.42
CA VAL A 139 -34.29 -10.13 -14.09
C VAL A 139 -34.16 -9.72 -12.61
N ARG A 140 -33.87 -10.67 -11.69
CA ARG A 140 -33.75 -10.35 -10.25
C ARG A 140 -32.43 -9.67 -9.86
N ARG A 141 -31.34 -9.86 -10.62
CA ARG A 141 -30.05 -9.19 -10.34
C ARG A 141 -30.04 -7.72 -10.75
N VAL A 142 -30.71 -7.37 -11.86
CA VAL A 142 -30.84 -5.97 -12.30
C VAL A 142 -31.73 -5.16 -11.34
N GLN A 143 -32.73 -5.80 -10.70
CA GLN A 143 -33.70 -5.09 -9.86
C GLN A 143 -33.26 -4.90 -8.39
N ARG A 144 -32.36 -5.75 -7.85
CA ARG A 144 -31.75 -5.49 -6.52
C ARG A 144 -30.69 -4.39 -6.55
N GLN A 145 -30.01 -4.20 -7.68
CA GLN A 145 -29.01 -3.15 -7.84
C GLN A 145 -29.60 -1.74 -7.83
N ARG A 146 -30.92 -1.60 -8.07
CA ARG A 146 -31.67 -0.34 -7.90
C ARG A 146 -32.25 -0.12 -6.49
N ARG A 147 -32.25 -1.11 -5.60
CA ARG A 147 -32.84 -1.00 -4.24
C ARG A 147 -31.84 -0.96 -3.09
N SER A 148 -30.55 -1.18 -3.33
CA SER A 148 -29.49 -0.81 -2.38
C SER A 148 -28.93 0.60 -2.66
N GLY A 149 -29.81 1.53 -3.03
CA GLY A 149 -29.62 2.92 -2.64
C GLY A 149 -30.00 3.02 -1.17
N GLN A 150 -29.15 2.50 -0.27
CA GLN A 150 -29.33 2.81 1.15
C GLN A 150 -29.21 4.32 1.27
N ARG A 151 -30.30 4.94 1.76
CA ARG A 151 -30.35 6.32 2.21
C ARG A 151 -29.24 6.48 3.26
N GLY A 152 -28.06 6.96 2.82
CA GLY A 152 -26.83 6.98 3.62
C GLY A 152 -25.54 6.58 2.88
N GLY A 153 -25.60 6.00 1.67
CA GLY A 153 -24.46 5.92 0.73
C GLY A 153 -23.33 4.92 1.00
N VAL A 154 -23.27 4.26 2.17
CA VAL A 154 -22.19 3.30 2.49
C VAL A 154 -22.49 1.89 1.94
N ARG A 155 -21.45 1.23 1.41
CA ARG A 155 -21.48 -0.11 0.79
C ARG A 155 -20.99 -1.17 1.78
N MET A 156 -21.60 -2.35 1.72
CA MET A 156 -21.14 -3.53 2.48
C MET A 156 -19.80 -4.04 1.93
N ALA A 157 -18.94 -4.54 2.81
CA ALA A 157 -17.65 -5.13 2.48
C ALA A 157 -17.71 -6.65 2.45
N CYS A 158 -17.05 -7.25 1.46
CA CYS A 158 -16.86 -8.69 1.44
C CYS A 158 -16.02 -9.14 2.64
N ARG A 159 -16.53 -10.12 3.39
CA ARG A 159 -15.76 -10.76 4.46
C ARG A 159 -14.52 -11.45 3.90
N PHE A 160 -13.40 -11.41 4.62
CA PHE A 160 -12.21 -12.17 4.31
C PHE A 160 -11.71 -12.90 5.55
N LYS A 161 -11.75 -14.23 5.51
CA LYS A 161 -11.35 -15.07 6.66
C LYS A 161 -9.86 -15.34 6.63
N ARG A 162 -9.19 -15.18 7.76
CA ARG A 162 -7.76 -15.54 7.92
C ARG A 162 -7.49 -17.00 7.62
N SER A 163 -8.45 -17.88 7.87
CA SER A 163 -8.34 -19.33 7.59
C SER A 163 -8.06 -19.65 6.12
N TRP A 164 -8.40 -18.77 5.18
CA TRP A 164 -8.08 -18.96 3.76
C TRP A 164 -6.59 -18.81 3.45
N LEU A 165 -5.80 -18.22 4.35
CA LEU A 165 -4.34 -18.11 4.23
C LEU A 165 -3.60 -19.39 4.70
N GLY A 166 -4.31 -20.44 5.08
CA GLY A 166 -3.71 -21.74 5.43
C GLY A 166 -2.74 -21.64 6.61
N SER A 167 -1.55 -22.24 6.46
CA SER A 167 -0.46 -22.22 7.45
C SER A 167 0.00 -20.79 7.79
N CYS A 168 -0.07 -19.87 6.83
CA CYS A 168 0.34 -18.47 6.97
C CYS A 168 -0.74 -17.59 7.63
N SER A 169 -1.82 -18.16 8.15
CA SER A 169 -2.93 -17.41 8.74
C SER A 169 -2.59 -16.75 10.08
N GLY A 170 -1.55 -17.21 10.79
CA GLY A 170 -1.24 -16.75 12.14
C GLY A 170 -2.10 -17.39 13.24
N ILE A 171 -2.96 -18.37 12.88
CA ILE A 171 -3.88 -19.05 13.81
C ILE A 171 -3.18 -20.26 14.43
N THR A 172 -2.64 -21.14 13.60
CA THR A 172 -1.91 -22.34 14.02
C THR A 172 -0.47 -22.02 14.40
N ASP A 173 0.19 -21.18 13.61
CA ASP A 173 1.56 -20.75 13.82
C ASP A 173 1.61 -19.22 13.92
N ARG A 174 2.01 -18.70 15.09
CA ARG A 174 2.11 -17.26 15.33
C ARG A 174 3.39 -16.66 14.75
N GLU A 175 4.37 -17.49 14.39
CA GLU A 175 5.65 -17.09 13.82
C GLU A 175 5.66 -17.13 12.29
N PHE A 176 4.55 -17.45 11.62
CA PHE A 176 4.38 -17.38 10.16
C PHE A 176 5.49 -18.10 9.35
N GLY A 177 5.93 -19.26 9.84
CA GLY A 177 6.96 -20.11 9.25
C GLY A 177 8.40 -19.58 9.40
N PHE A 178 8.62 -18.44 10.05
CA PHE A 178 9.96 -17.86 10.24
C PHE A 178 10.83 -18.75 11.14
N LYS A 179 10.24 -19.35 12.19
CA LYS A 179 10.94 -20.27 13.11
C LYS A 179 11.40 -21.55 12.40
N GLU A 180 10.68 -22.00 11.39
CA GLU A 180 10.97 -23.22 10.64
C GLU A 180 11.94 -22.98 9.48
N GLY A 181 12.18 -21.71 9.11
CA GLY A 181 12.95 -21.33 7.93
C GLY A 181 12.13 -21.32 6.64
N ASN A 182 10.80 -21.43 6.75
CA ASN A 182 9.84 -21.39 5.64
C ASN A 182 8.97 -20.13 5.74
N PRO A 183 9.54 -18.91 5.57
CA PRO A 183 8.83 -17.66 5.85
C PRO A 183 7.63 -17.45 4.91
N CYS A 184 6.52 -17.00 5.50
CA CYS A 184 5.32 -16.59 4.79
C CYS A 184 5.36 -15.10 4.44
N PHE A 185 5.00 -14.78 3.20
CA PHE A 185 4.82 -13.40 2.74
C PHE A 185 3.38 -13.17 2.30
N ILE A 186 2.79 -12.07 2.76
CA ILE A 186 1.44 -11.69 2.37
C ILE A 186 1.53 -10.69 1.24
N VAL A 187 0.98 -11.04 0.08
CA VAL A 187 0.87 -10.17 -1.08
C VAL A 187 -0.54 -9.63 -1.17
N LYS A 188 -0.61 -8.34 -1.49
CA LYS A 188 -1.85 -7.57 -1.55
C LYS A 188 -1.80 -6.65 -2.77
N LEU A 189 -2.93 -6.39 -3.40
CA LEU A 189 -3.03 -5.40 -4.47
C LEU A 189 -3.29 -3.99 -3.92
N ASN A 190 -2.87 -2.97 -4.67
CA ASN A 190 -3.19 -1.58 -4.34
C ASN A 190 -4.71 -1.33 -4.44
N ARG A 191 -5.27 -0.60 -3.47
CA ARG A 191 -6.69 -0.22 -3.46
C ARG A 191 -6.92 0.96 -4.39
N ILE A 192 -7.40 0.70 -5.61
CA ILE A 192 -7.68 1.72 -6.62
C ILE A 192 -9.20 1.85 -6.77
N VAL A 193 -9.72 3.08 -6.67
CA VAL A 193 -11.17 3.35 -6.76
C VAL A 193 -11.69 2.99 -8.15
N ASN A 194 -12.79 2.24 -8.22
CA ASN A 194 -13.40 1.74 -9.44
C ASN A 194 -12.52 0.80 -10.30
N PHE A 195 -11.40 0.30 -9.77
CA PHE A 195 -10.54 -0.65 -10.49
C PHE A 195 -11.17 -2.04 -10.56
N ARG A 196 -11.20 -2.61 -11.77
CA ARG A 196 -11.67 -3.98 -12.03
C ARG A 196 -10.55 -4.76 -12.72
N PRO A 197 -9.88 -5.68 -12.02
CA PRO A 197 -8.84 -6.47 -12.65
C PRO A 197 -9.50 -7.42 -13.66
N ARG A 198 -8.81 -7.63 -14.78
CA ARG A 198 -9.22 -8.59 -15.82
C ARG A 198 -8.25 -9.77 -15.80
N PRO A 199 -8.74 -11.02 -15.71
CA PRO A 199 -7.87 -12.18 -15.84
C PRO A 199 -7.27 -12.20 -17.26
N PRO A 200 -6.05 -12.74 -17.43
CA PRO A 200 -5.44 -12.91 -18.73
C PRO A 200 -6.35 -13.73 -19.67
N SER A 201 -6.50 -13.28 -20.91
CA SER A 201 -7.31 -13.96 -21.92
C SER A 201 -6.58 -15.09 -22.64
N SER A 202 -5.26 -15.22 -22.47
CA SER A 202 -4.43 -16.22 -23.13
C SER A 202 -3.35 -16.81 -22.21
N ASN A 203 -3.14 -18.12 -22.33
CA ASN A 203 -2.11 -18.87 -21.60
C ASN A 203 -0.67 -18.43 -21.94
N ASN A 204 -0.47 -17.75 -23.08
CA ASN A 204 0.85 -17.32 -23.57
C ASN A 204 1.52 -16.24 -22.69
N SER A 205 0.76 -15.56 -21.82
CA SER A 205 1.28 -14.54 -20.89
C SER A 205 1.61 -15.09 -19.49
N ILE A 206 1.46 -16.40 -19.31
CA ILE A 206 1.50 -17.09 -18.03
C ILE A 206 2.63 -18.14 -18.11
N PRO A 207 3.58 -18.18 -17.16
CA PRO A 207 4.57 -19.24 -17.09
C PRO A 207 3.89 -20.62 -17.09
N GLU A 208 4.47 -21.61 -17.78
CA GLU A 208 3.91 -22.95 -17.96
C GLU A 208 3.48 -23.62 -16.63
N GLU A 209 4.21 -23.31 -15.56
CA GLU A 209 4.00 -23.75 -14.18
C GLU A 209 2.74 -23.15 -13.50
N ALA A 210 2.20 -22.05 -14.04
CA ALA A 210 1.00 -21.37 -13.55
C ALA A 210 -0.24 -21.60 -14.43
N GLN A 211 -0.10 -22.27 -15.59
CA GLN A 211 -1.22 -22.65 -16.45
C GLN A 211 -2.28 -23.55 -15.78
N PRO A 212 -1.96 -24.52 -14.89
CA PRO A 212 -2.99 -25.33 -14.25
C PRO A 212 -3.84 -24.58 -13.19
N LYS A 213 -3.46 -23.35 -12.83
CA LYS A 213 -4.11 -22.56 -11.75
C LYS A 213 -5.05 -21.46 -12.26
N VAL A 214 -5.17 -21.29 -13.58
CA VAL A 214 -5.95 -20.19 -14.18
C VAL A 214 -7.45 -20.45 -14.02
N GLN A 215 -8.07 -19.72 -13.08
CA GLN A 215 -9.51 -19.74 -12.88
C GLN A 215 -10.14 -18.47 -13.49
N PRO A 216 -11.34 -18.55 -14.10
CA PRO A 216 -11.94 -17.41 -14.80
C PRO A 216 -12.26 -16.23 -13.88
N ASN A 217 -12.42 -16.47 -12.57
CA ASN A 217 -12.81 -15.46 -11.58
C ASN A 217 -11.70 -15.12 -10.56
N VAL A 218 -10.45 -15.52 -10.84
CA VAL A 218 -9.30 -15.24 -9.98
C VAL A 218 -8.15 -14.70 -10.82
N ILE A 219 -7.52 -13.63 -10.34
CA ILE A 219 -6.32 -13.09 -10.93
C ILE A 219 -5.12 -13.90 -10.45
N PRO A 220 -4.40 -14.59 -11.35
CA PRO A 220 -3.28 -15.43 -10.96
C PRO A 220 -2.10 -14.58 -10.46
N ILE A 221 -1.37 -15.15 -9.51
CA ILE A 221 -0.08 -14.66 -9.04
C ILE A 221 0.95 -15.78 -9.17
N SER A 222 2.13 -15.43 -9.66
CA SER A 222 3.25 -16.36 -9.85
C SER A 222 4.53 -15.66 -9.43
N CYS A 223 5.28 -16.30 -8.53
CA CYS A 223 6.61 -15.87 -8.12
C CYS A 223 7.65 -16.62 -8.94
N THR A 224 8.59 -15.89 -9.52
CA THR A 224 9.74 -16.45 -10.22
C THR A 224 11.02 -15.84 -9.66
N HIS A 225 12.15 -16.54 -9.82
CA HIS A 225 13.46 -15.97 -9.53
C HIS A 225 13.72 -14.75 -10.43
N LYS A 226 14.48 -13.77 -9.91
CA LYS A 226 14.81 -12.55 -10.68
C LYS A 226 15.98 -12.77 -11.63
N ARG A 227 16.92 -13.64 -11.26
CA ARG A 227 18.11 -13.98 -12.03
C ARG A 227 18.27 -15.50 -12.06
N GLU A 228 18.93 -15.99 -13.10
CA GLU A 228 19.20 -17.41 -13.29
C GLU A 228 20.15 -17.96 -12.21
N GLU A 229 21.02 -17.13 -11.63
CA GLU A 229 21.85 -17.46 -10.46
C GLU A 229 21.04 -17.80 -9.20
N ASP A 230 19.78 -17.38 -9.15
CA ASP A 230 18.85 -17.65 -8.05
C ASP A 230 17.94 -18.85 -8.36
N ALA A 231 18.05 -19.43 -9.57
CA ALA A 231 17.33 -20.64 -9.94
C ALA A 231 17.87 -21.83 -9.13
N GLY A 232 16.99 -22.54 -8.45
CA GLY A 232 17.34 -23.68 -7.58
C GLY A 232 17.66 -23.32 -6.12
N LYS A 233 17.79 -22.03 -5.76
CA LYS A 233 17.96 -21.58 -4.36
C LYS A 233 16.66 -21.51 -3.55
N THR A 234 15.54 -21.60 -4.24
CA THR A 234 14.20 -21.66 -3.68
C THR A 234 13.61 -22.99 -4.06
N GLY A 235 13.19 -23.78 -3.06
CA GLY A 235 12.41 -24.98 -3.27
C GLY A 235 10.98 -24.67 -3.72
N ASP A 236 10.03 -25.52 -3.33
CA ASP A 236 8.63 -25.37 -3.73
C ASP A 236 8.01 -24.06 -3.17
N ILE A 237 7.22 -23.38 -4.00
CA ILE A 237 6.52 -22.15 -3.64
C ILE A 237 5.03 -22.45 -3.51
N GLN A 238 4.53 -22.36 -2.28
CA GLN A 238 3.13 -22.63 -1.97
C GLN A 238 2.33 -21.33 -1.89
N TYR A 239 1.13 -21.36 -2.46
CA TYR A 239 0.23 -20.21 -2.53
C TYR A 239 -1.04 -20.52 -1.75
N TYR A 240 -1.31 -19.70 -0.73
CA TYR A 240 -2.49 -19.80 0.10
C TYR A 240 -3.41 -18.59 -0.11
N GLY A 241 -4.69 -18.84 -0.24
CA GLY A 241 -5.71 -17.82 -0.52
C GLY A 241 -6.87 -18.41 -1.31
N ILE A 242 -7.87 -17.59 -1.61
CA ILE A 242 -9.02 -18.03 -2.39
C ILE A 242 -8.58 -18.31 -3.83
N GLY A 243 -8.49 -19.60 -4.18
CA GLY A 243 -8.05 -20.04 -5.50
C GLY A 243 -6.58 -19.73 -5.81
N GLY A 244 -5.74 -19.46 -4.81
CA GLY A 244 -4.32 -19.16 -5.00
C GLY A 244 -4.02 -17.84 -5.72
N GLY A 245 -4.96 -16.89 -5.73
CA GLY A 245 -4.82 -15.59 -6.38
C GLY A 245 -5.80 -14.56 -5.84
N PHE A 246 -6.03 -13.48 -6.59
CA PHE A 246 -6.96 -12.42 -6.18
C PHE A 246 -8.36 -12.65 -6.78
N PRO A 247 -9.38 -13.01 -5.98
CA PRO A 247 -10.74 -13.22 -6.46
C PRO A 247 -11.40 -11.91 -6.93
N LEU A 248 -12.02 -11.94 -8.11
CA LEU A 248 -12.62 -10.76 -8.75
C LEU A 248 -13.80 -10.17 -7.97
N GLN A 249 -14.47 -10.96 -7.12
CA GLN A 249 -15.66 -10.56 -6.35
C GLN A 249 -15.40 -9.41 -5.36
N TYR A 250 -14.15 -9.18 -4.94
CA TYR A 250 -13.78 -8.07 -4.05
C TYR A 250 -13.58 -6.75 -4.79
N TYR A 251 -13.72 -6.75 -6.12
CA TYR A 251 -13.54 -5.57 -6.96
C TYR A 251 -14.87 -5.17 -7.62
N PRO A 252 -15.13 -3.87 -7.81
CA PRO A 252 -14.23 -2.75 -7.56
C PRO A 252 -14.29 -2.20 -6.12
N TYR A 253 -13.22 -1.50 -5.72
CA TYR A 253 -13.18 -0.70 -4.49
C TYR A 253 -13.84 0.67 -4.71
N TYR A 254 -14.67 1.13 -3.77
CA TYR A 254 -15.44 2.38 -3.92
C TYR A 254 -14.90 3.58 -3.12
N GLY A 255 -13.73 3.45 -2.50
CA GLY A 255 -13.14 4.52 -1.69
C GLY A 255 -13.57 4.47 -0.22
N ASN A 256 -12.81 5.12 0.65
CA ASN A 256 -12.96 4.97 2.11
C ASN A 256 -14.28 5.56 2.63
N LYS A 257 -14.80 6.62 1.99
CA LYS A 257 -16.08 7.25 2.40
C LYS A 257 -17.29 6.36 2.11
N LEU A 258 -17.30 5.69 0.95
CA LEU A 258 -18.38 4.79 0.56
C LEU A 258 -18.17 3.38 1.10
N HIS A 259 -16.94 2.99 1.42
CA HIS A 259 -16.60 1.60 1.77
C HIS A 259 -15.57 1.53 2.90
N PRO A 260 -15.88 2.04 4.11
CA PRO A 260 -14.88 2.20 5.17
C PRO A 260 -14.38 0.85 5.72
N GLN A 261 -15.26 -0.15 5.79
CA GLN A 261 -14.93 -1.49 6.26
C GLN A 261 -14.35 -2.41 5.16
N TYR A 262 -13.92 -1.85 4.02
CA TYR A 262 -13.40 -2.66 2.92
C TYR A 262 -12.13 -3.43 3.32
N LEU A 263 -12.23 -4.75 3.22
CA LEU A 263 -11.12 -5.68 3.35
C LEU A 263 -10.68 -6.15 1.95
N GLN A 264 -9.45 -5.83 1.59
CA GLN A 264 -8.86 -6.28 0.33
C GLN A 264 -8.50 -7.77 0.42
N PRO A 265 -8.64 -8.53 -0.68
CA PRO A 265 -8.24 -9.93 -0.70
C PRO A 265 -6.71 -10.06 -0.55
N LEU A 266 -6.30 -11.07 0.20
CA LEU A 266 -4.91 -11.38 0.49
C LEU A 266 -4.52 -12.72 -0.12
N VAL A 267 -3.26 -12.85 -0.50
CA VAL A 267 -2.64 -14.12 -0.88
C VAL A 267 -1.36 -14.28 -0.08
N ALA A 268 -1.20 -15.39 0.63
CA ALA A 268 0.05 -15.73 1.28
C ALA A 268 0.89 -16.63 0.37
N ILE A 269 2.20 -16.36 0.36
CA ILE A 269 3.19 -17.09 -0.42
C ILE A 269 4.22 -17.62 0.56
N GLN A 270 4.24 -18.94 0.71
CA GLN A 270 5.20 -19.62 1.56
C GLN A 270 6.31 -20.20 0.70
N PHE A 271 7.54 -19.92 1.08
CA PHE A 271 8.73 -20.46 0.42
C PHE A 271 9.19 -21.65 1.25
N VAL A 272 9.13 -22.85 0.66
CA VAL A 272 9.54 -24.09 1.31
C VAL A 272 10.97 -24.42 0.88
N ASN A 273 11.80 -24.86 1.81
CA ASN A 273 13.19 -25.26 1.56
C ASN A 273 14.03 -24.14 0.90
N VAL A 274 14.11 -22.98 1.56
CA VAL A 274 14.98 -21.88 1.13
C VAL A 274 16.43 -22.19 1.49
N THR A 275 17.38 -21.96 0.57
CA THR A 275 18.81 -22.11 0.89
C THR A 275 19.25 -21.09 1.94
N LEU A 276 19.88 -21.58 3.01
CA LEU A 276 20.37 -20.75 4.10
C LEU A 276 21.73 -20.13 3.77
N ASN A 277 22.00 -18.98 4.39
CA ASN A 277 23.17 -18.11 4.26
C ASN A 277 23.41 -17.52 2.87
N GLU A 278 22.43 -17.60 1.98
CA GLU A 278 22.52 -17.01 0.65
C GLU A 278 21.45 -15.95 0.42
N GLU A 279 21.76 -15.03 -0.50
CA GLU A 279 20.82 -14.05 -0.97
C GLU A 279 19.99 -14.60 -2.12
N VAL A 280 18.66 -14.51 -1.99
CA VAL A 280 17.71 -14.94 -3.02
C VAL A 280 16.83 -13.77 -3.43
N ARG A 281 16.69 -13.52 -4.74
CA ARG A 281 15.83 -12.49 -5.29
C ARG A 281 14.65 -13.10 -6.02
N SER A 282 13.44 -12.82 -5.54
CA SER A 282 12.19 -13.29 -6.14
C SER A 282 11.32 -12.13 -6.62
N ASN A 283 10.68 -12.30 -7.78
CA ASN A 283 9.69 -11.38 -8.33
C ASN A 283 8.32 -12.04 -8.31
N ALA A 284 7.36 -11.43 -7.61
CA ALA A 284 5.96 -11.79 -7.72
C ALA A 284 5.37 -11.07 -8.93
N ARG A 285 4.80 -11.81 -9.89
CA ARG A 285 4.11 -11.29 -11.07
C ARG A 285 2.64 -11.67 -11.05
N SER A 286 1.81 -10.81 -11.63
CA SER A 286 0.40 -11.07 -11.89
C SER A 286 0.04 -10.55 -13.28
N THR A 287 -0.56 -11.40 -14.11
CA THR A 287 -0.93 -11.08 -15.50
C THR A 287 0.21 -10.40 -16.28
N GLY A 288 1.43 -10.97 -16.18
CA GLY A 288 2.64 -10.44 -16.84
C GLY A 288 3.26 -9.18 -16.21
N ARG A 289 2.71 -8.63 -15.13
CA ARG A 289 3.20 -7.40 -14.46
C ARG A 289 3.81 -7.71 -13.10
N THR A 290 4.96 -7.12 -12.77
CA THR A 290 5.65 -7.35 -11.48
C THR A 290 4.93 -6.62 -10.34
N LEU A 291 4.32 -7.36 -9.42
CA LEU A 291 3.66 -6.82 -8.22
C LEU A 291 4.65 -6.40 -7.14
N ALA A 292 5.65 -7.26 -6.87
CA ALA A 292 6.64 -7.05 -5.84
C ALA A 292 7.98 -7.65 -6.24
N THR A 293 9.06 -6.99 -5.84
CA THR A 293 10.43 -7.50 -5.93
C THR A 293 10.97 -7.59 -4.52
N THR A 294 11.40 -8.78 -4.14
CA THR A 294 11.88 -9.06 -2.79
C THR A 294 13.26 -9.68 -2.84
N ARG A 295 14.13 -9.20 -1.97
CA ARG A 295 15.50 -9.68 -1.75
C ARG A 295 15.59 -10.25 -0.35
N ARG A 296 16.12 -11.47 -0.20
CA ARG A 296 16.08 -12.20 1.07
C ARG A 296 17.41 -12.83 1.41
N THR A 297 17.78 -12.83 2.68
CA THR A 297 18.92 -13.58 3.23
C THR A 297 18.45 -14.28 4.51
N ALA A 298 18.47 -15.61 4.52
CA ALA A 298 18.09 -16.41 5.68
C ALA A 298 19.34 -17.07 6.26
N SER A 299 19.86 -16.64 7.39
CA SER A 299 21.14 -17.13 7.94
C SER A 299 20.97 -18.22 9.01
N GLY A 300 21.83 -19.24 8.96
CA GLY A 300 21.80 -20.45 9.80
C GLY A 300 23.06 -20.72 10.63
N ALA A 301 24.04 -19.82 10.65
CA ALA A 301 25.22 -19.93 11.52
C ALA A 301 25.75 -18.55 11.92
N ALA A 302 26.47 -18.49 13.04
CA ALA A 302 27.12 -17.28 13.55
C ALA A 302 28.35 -16.88 12.70
N SER A 303 28.14 -16.45 11.46
CA SER A 303 29.19 -15.82 10.65
C SER A 303 29.13 -14.31 10.85
N ARG A 304 30.16 -13.76 11.51
CA ARG A 304 30.49 -12.33 11.47
C ARG A 304 30.74 -11.97 10.00
N SER A 305 29.86 -11.22 9.37
CA SER A 305 30.21 -10.50 8.14
C SER A 305 29.74 -9.06 8.20
N SER A 306 30.74 -8.19 8.09
CA SER A 306 30.66 -6.73 8.02
C SER A 306 29.73 -6.30 6.89
N SER A 307 28.60 -5.67 7.22
CA SER A 307 27.71 -5.05 6.25
C SER A 307 28.36 -3.79 5.65
N ARG A 308 29.08 -3.95 4.53
CA ARG A 308 29.32 -2.84 3.59
C ARG A 308 28.05 -2.66 2.76
N SER A 309 27.34 -1.57 3.03
CA SER A 309 26.19 -1.14 2.25
C SER A 309 26.68 -0.67 0.87
N ALA A 310 26.41 -1.46 -0.17
CA ALA A 310 26.63 -1.06 -1.56
C ALA A 310 25.30 -0.62 -2.16
N ALA A 311 25.06 0.69 -2.13
CA ALA A 311 23.98 1.33 -2.85
C ALA A 311 24.34 1.42 -4.35
N CYS A 312 23.64 0.65 -5.19
CA CYS A 312 23.70 0.88 -6.64
C CYS A 312 22.66 1.93 -7.04
N HIS A 313 23.15 3.16 -7.20
CA HIS A 313 22.61 4.12 -8.16
C HIS A 313 22.66 3.52 -9.57
N ASP A 314 21.69 3.85 -10.43
CA ASP A 314 22.06 4.07 -11.84
C ASP A 314 21.13 5.03 -12.59
N ARG A 315 21.78 5.79 -13.47
CA ARG A 315 21.32 6.92 -14.29
C ARG A 315 20.40 6.51 -15.46
N PRO A 316 19.68 7.47 -16.08
CA PRO A 316 18.70 7.20 -17.13
C PRO A 316 19.32 7.26 -18.53
N HIS A 317 18.87 6.42 -19.47
CA HIS A 317 18.93 6.64 -20.94
C HIS A 317 18.13 5.54 -21.69
N PRO A 318 17.73 5.72 -22.97
CA PRO A 318 16.78 6.71 -23.46
C PRO A 318 15.61 6.09 -24.27
N HIS A 319 14.55 6.89 -24.43
CA HIS A 319 13.56 6.93 -25.52
C HIS A 319 13.25 5.66 -26.35
N PHE A 320 12.00 5.20 -26.26
CA PHE A 320 11.28 4.67 -27.42
C PHE A 320 10.02 5.51 -27.65
N ASN A 321 10.08 6.31 -28.72
CA ASN A 321 8.97 7.05 -29.30
C ASN A 321 8.16 6.15 -30.24
N ASN A 322 6.89 6.54 -30.38
CA ASN A 322 5.96 6.29 -31.49
C ASN A 322 5.22 4.94 -31.57
N LEU A 323 3.89 5.04 -31.38
CA LEU A 323 2.82 4.74 -32.34
C LEU A 323 1.50 4.68 -31.55
N GLY A 324 0.40 5.36 -31.87
CA GLY A 324 0.07 6.32 -32.90
C GLY A 324 -1.27 6.97 -32.50
N LYS A 325 -1.39 8.27 -32.78
CA LYS A 325 -2.66 9.02 -32.72
C LYS A 325 -3.34 8.91 -34.08
N ILE A 326 -4.64 8.67 -34.08
CA ILE A 326 -5.57 9.35 -34.99
C ILE A 326 -6.26 10.40 -34.14
#